data_AF-A0A0R3SWN4-F1
#
_entry.id   AF-A0A0R3SWN4-F1
#
_cell.length_a   1.000
_cell.length_b   1.000
_cell.length_c   1.000
_cell.angle_alpha   90.00
_cell.angle_beta   90.00
_cell.angle_gamma   90.00
#
_symmetry.space_group_name_H-M   'P 1'
#
loop_
_entity.id
_entity.type
_entity.pdbx_description
1 polymer ?
#
loop_
_entity_poly.entity_id
_entity_poly.type
_entity_poly.pdbx_seq_one_letter_code
_entity_poly.pdbx_strand_id
1 'polypeptide(L)'
;MGTNSHVFAFCRYSVDLLKDKLEDATASNQYNQRCAADRKKELAYQRMQLLELNHQLELAQHQIAIRDELITERGLVLVNADGTETITGTDLANGDMGEVQPLINGADPASSENAQTVSSSQLSAPSTLHKSSSYRLLSKANAEALKSVGGSDIDEKLATLLAERSKDKERIETLKQHLTEERERVEMVQKIDTRAKGGDPENLRQAVQAARSQAQDYKFRLEQANQKITGLEGDIIRLEGQVKRFKTIAENAETQEDQLKQERRKLQRELREALSTIDDLKSENFTLQRKIDKLSRSGPGLPTGSNVRSYRGSSQAR
;
A
#
# COMPACT_ATOMS: atom_id res chain seq x y z
N MET A 1 85.73 -66.19 58.09
CA MET A 1 84.25 -66.12 58.18
C MET A 1 83.64 -64.86 57.54
N GLY A 2 84.35 -63.72 57.39
CA GLY A 2 83.76 -62.47 56.86
C GLY A 2 83.60 -62.34 55.34
N THR A 3 84.40 -63.04 54.54
CA THR A 3 84.41 -62.89 53.06
C THR A 3 83.15 -63.46 52.40
N ASN A 4 82.65 -64.60 52.87
CA ASN A 4 81.40 -65.19 52.37
C ASN A 4 80.16 -64.35 52.71
N SER A 5 80.18 -63.61 53.82
CA SER A 5 79.05 -62.77 54.24
C SER A 5 78.88 -61.52 53.36
N HIS A 6 79.98 -60.89 52.96
CA HIS A 6 79.95 -59.71 52.08
C HIS A 6 79.53 -60.06 50.65
N VAL A 7 80.04 -61.18 50.11
CA VAL A 7 79.62 -61.68 48.80
C VAL A 7 78.12 -62.02 48.82
N PHE A 8 77.64 -62.66 49.88
CA PHE A 8 76.21 -62.99 50.01
C PHE A 8 75.33 -61.74 50.14
N ALA A 9 75.76 -60.72 50.87
CA ALA A 9 75.03 -59.46 51.00
C ALA A 9 74.98 -58.65 49.69
N PHE A 10 76.09 -58.62 48.93
CA PHE A 10 76.13 -57.98 47.62
C PHE A 10 75.26 -58.71 46.60
N CYS A 11 75.33 -60.04 46.55
CA CYS A 11 74.45 -60.85 45.69
C CYS A 11 72.97 -60.67 46.08
N ARG A 12 72.64 -60.62 47.38
CA ARG A 12 71.28 -60.37 47.85
C ARG A 12 70.77 -59.00 47.43
N TYR A 13 71.55 -57.94 47.64
CA TYR A 13 71.20 -56.59 47.19
C TYR A 13 71.01 -56.50 45.67
N SER A 14 71.89 -57.13 44.90
CA SER A 14 71.75 -57.21 43.44
C SER A 14 70.48 -57.95 43.02
N VAL A 15 70.12 -59.02 43.72
CA VAL A 15 68.87 -59.76 43.47
C VAL A 15 67.65 -58.91 43.79
N ASP A 16 67.65 -58.20 44.92
CA ASP A 16 66.53 -57.35 45.33
C ASP A 16 66.38 -56.15 44.37
N LEU A 17 67.47 -55.49 43.97
CA LEU A 17 67.43 -54.44 42.95
C LEU A 17 66.94 -54.94 41.58
N LEU A 18 67.32 -56.17 41.19
CA LEU A 18 66.83 -56.79 39.96
C LEU A 18 65.35 -57.16 40.05
N LYS A 19 64.85 -57.54 41.24
CA LYS A 19 63.42 -57.77 41.47
C LYS A 19 62.64 -56.48 41.38
N ASP A 20 63.10 -55.40 42.02
CA ASP A 20 62.43 -54.10 41.96
C ASP A 20 62.36 -53.60 40.51
N LYS A 21 63.47 -53.71 39.76
CA LYS A 21 63.48 -53.38 38.31
C LYS A 21 62.56 -54.28 37.49
N LEU A 22 62.48 -55.57 37.83
CA LEU A 22 61.57 -56.50 37.17
C LEU A 22 60.11 -56.14 37.47
N GLU A 23 59.80 -55.79 38.71
CA GLU A 23 58.48 -55.34 39.15
C GLU A 23 58.08 -54.05 38.43
N ASP A 24 58.94 -53.03 38.41
CA ASP A 24 58.73 -51.79 37.66
C ASP A 24 58.53 -52.04 36.17
N ALA A 25 59.36 -52.91 35.56
CA ALA A 25 59.21 -53.29 34.17
C ALA A 25 57.89 -54.03 33.91
N THR A 26 57.46 -54.90 34.83
CA THR A 26 56.18 -55.60 34.72
C THR A 26 55.00 -54.64 34.86
N ALA A 27 55.04 -53.70 35.80
CA ALA A 27 54.01 -52.68 35.98
C ALA A 27 53.93 -51.74 34.77
N SER A 28 55.09 -51.30 34.25
CA SER A 28 55.18 -50.51 33.02
C SER A 28 54.63 -51.27 31.81
N ASN A 29 54.93 -52.56 31.67
CA ASN A 29 54.38 -53.40 30.60
C ASN A 29 52.86 -53.50 30.69
N GLN A 30 52.32 -53.77 31.89
CA GLN A 30 50.87 -53.81 32.11
C GLN A 30 50.18 -52.48 31.80
N TYR A 31 50.79 -51.35 32.19
CA TYR A 31 50.28 -50.02 31.85
C TYR A 31 50.27 -49.78 30.34
N ASN A 32 51.38 -50.06 29.65
CA ASN A 32 51.46 -49.96 28.19
C ASN A 32 50.43 -50.85 27.50
N GLN A 33 50.17 -52.06 28.02
CA GLN A 33 49.17 -52.97 27.48
C GLN A 33 47.74 -52.41 27.63
N ARG A 34 47.43 -51.74 28.74
CA ARG A 34 46.14 -51.04 28.93
C ARG A 34 45.99 -49.88 27.95
N CYS A 35 47.00 -49.03 27.82
CA CYS A 35 47.00 -47.93 26.85
C CYS A 35 46.85 -48.42 25.41
N ALA A 36 47.52 -49.52 25.05
CA ALA A 36 47.37 -50.15 23.74
C ALA A 36 45.95 -50.69 23.51
N ALA A 37 45.33 -51.28 24.54
CA ALA A 37 43.96 -51.77 24.47
C ALA A 37 42.95 -50.62 24.27
N ASP A 38 43.11 -49.51 24.98
CA ASP A 38 42.24 -48.35 24.84
C ASP A 38 42.42 -47.66 23.48
N ARG A 39 43.66 -47.53 22.99
CA ARG A 39 43.93 -47.01 21.64
C ARG A 39 43.34 -47.91 20.55
N LYS A 40 43.29 -49.23 20.77
CA LYS A 40 42.64 -50.19 19.86
C LYS A 40 41.12 -50.00 19.81
N LYS A 41 40.48 -49.70 20.95
CA LYS A 41 39.05 -49.38 21.00
C LYS A 41 38.73 -48.07 20.28
N GLU A 42 39.52 -47.03 20.53
CA GLU A 42 39.37 -45.74 19.85
C GLU A 42 39.52 -45.88 18.32
N LEU A 43 40.53 -46.61 17.88
CA LEU A 43 40.74 -46.92 16.46
C LEU A 43 39.54 -47.68 15.87
N ALA A 44 38.96 -48.63 16.61
CA ALA A 44 37.75 -49.33 16.17
C ALA A 44 36.54 -48.40 16.05
N TYR A 45 36.36 -47.47 16.99
CA TYR A 45 35.30 -46.45 16.94
C TYR A 45 35.47 -45.54 15.72
N GLN A 46 36.68 -45.01 15.50
CA GLN A 46 36.99 -44.16 14.34
C GLN A 46 36.79 -44.91 13.02
N ARG A 47 37.15 -46.20 12.94
CA ARG A 47 36.86 -47.03 11.76
C ARG A 47 35.36 -47.16 11.50
N MET A 48 34.55 -47.31 12.54
CA MET A 48 33.09 -47.35 12.38
C MET A 48 32.52 -46.01 11.93
N GLN A 49 33.03 -44.90 12.47
CA GLN A 49 32.62 -43.57 12.03
C GLN A 49 33.01 -43.28 10.57
N LEU A 50 34.21 -43.68 10.15
CA LEU A 50 34.64 -43.56 8.75
C LEU A 50 33.76 -44.38 7.81
N LEU A 51 33.36 -45.58 8.23
CA LEU A 51 32.48 -46.43 7.43
C LEU A 51 31.10 -45.79 7.25
N GLU A 52 30.53 -45.23 8.32
CA GLU A 52 29.25 -44.52 8.28
C GLU A 52 29.33 -43.26 7.38
N LEU A 53 30.37 -42.44 7.57
CA LEU A 53 30.54 -41.22 6.77
C LEU A 53 30.77 -41.55 5.29
N ASN A 54 31.52 -42.62 4.98
CA ASN A 54 31.72 -43.07 3.62
C ASN A 54 30.40 -43.54 2.98
N HIS A 55 29.56 -44.25 3.73
CA HIS A 55 28.23 -44.62 3.25
C HIS A 55 27.36 -43.40 2.95
N GLN A 56 27.37 -42.38 3.82
CA GLN A 56 26.62 -41.13 3.58
C GLN A 56 27.14 -40.37 2.35
N LEU A 57 28.45 -40.36 2.14
CA LEU A 57 29.07 -39.78 0.95
C LEU A 57 28.62 -40.51 -0.32
N GLU A 58 28.63 -41.84 -0.31
CA GLU A 58 28.17 -42.66 -1.43
C GLU A 58 26.70 -42.39 -1.76
N LEU A 59 25.83 -42.29 -0.75
CA LEU A 59 24.42 -41.95 -0.95
C LEU A 59 24.25 -40.55 -1.55
N ALA A 60 24.99 -39.55 -1.07
CA ALA A 60 24.94 -38.19 -1.59
C ALA A 60 25.45 -38.12 -3.05
N GLN A 61 26.54 -38.81 -3.36
CA GLN A 61 27.07 -38.93 -4.73
C GLN A 61 26.05 -39.57 -5.66
N HIS A 62 25.40 -40.66 -5.22
CA HIS A 62 24.36 -41.33 -5.99
C HIS A 62 23.15 -40.41 -6.24
N GLN A 63 22.75 -39.62 -5.26
CA GLN A 63 21.67 -38.64 -5.42
C GLN A 63 22.02 -37.54 -6.43
N ILE A 64 23.26 -37.04 -6.41
CA ILE A 64 23.74 -36.04 -7.38
C ILE A 64 23.78 -36.66 -8.78
N ALA A 65 24.25 -37.89 -8.92
CA ALA A 65 24.30 -38.59 -10.19
C ALA A 65 22.90 -38.75 -10.81
N ILE A 66 21.90 -39.19 -10.04
CA ILE A 66 20.51 -39.26 -10.51
C ILE A 66 20.00 -37.88 -10.93
N ARG A 67 20.26 -36.83 -10.14
CA ARG A 67 19.82 -35.47 -10.46
C ARG A 67 20.41 -35.02 -11.81
N ASP A 68 21.70 -35.24 -12.03
CA ASP A 68 22.38 -34.82 -13.24
C ASP A 68 21.91 -35.63 -14.46
N GLU A 69 21.67 -36.94 -14.29
CA GLU A 69 21.02 -37.79 -15.29
C GLU A 69 19.65 -37.22 -15.69
N LEU A 70 18.77 -36.94 -14.72
CA LEU A 70 17.45 -36.35 -14.98
C LEU A 70 17.52 -34.99 -15.68
N ILE A 71 18.50 -34.15 -15.34
CA ILE A 71 18.73 -32.86 -16.01
C ILE A 71 19.09 -33.10 -17.49
N THR A 72 20.00 -34.04 -17.75
CA THR A 72 20.44 -34.36 -19.12
C THR A 72 19.36 -35.03 -19.96
N GLU A 73 18.64 -36.02 -19.41
CA GLU A 73 17.53 -36.72 -20.06
C GLU A 73 16.42 -35.75 -20.49
N ARG A 74 16.12 -34.77 -19.64
CA ARG A 74 15.10 -33.74 -19.93
C ARG A 74 15.63 -32.61 -20.82
N GLY A 75 16.88 -32.69 -21.28
CA GLY A 75 17.49 -31.69 -22.15
C GLY A 75 17.65 -30.33 -21.47
N LEU A 76 17.87 -30.32 -20.16
CA LEU A 76 18.05 -29.11 -19.37
C LEU A 76 19.55 -28.85 -19.15
N VAL A 77 19.91 -27.58 -18.93
CA VAL A 77 21.28 -27.12 -18.65
C VAL A 77 21.23 -26.09 -17.53
N LEU A 78 22.26 -26.10 -16.68
CA LEU A 78 22.48 -25.09 -15.66
C LEU A 78 23.18 -23.89 -16.28
N VAL A 79 22.55 -22.73 -16.16
CA VAL A 79 23.03 -21.47 -16.69
C VAL A 79 23.30 -20.53 -15.53
N ASN A 80 24.43 -19.83 -15.58
CA ASN A 80 24.77 -18.80 -14.60
C ASN A 80 23.74 -17.66 -14.62
N ALA A 81 23.73 -16.84 -13.58
CA ALA A 81 22.86 -15.68 -13.51
C ALA A 81 23.00 -14.75 -14.74
N ASP A 82 24.19 -14.71 -15.35
CA ASP A 82 24.52 -13.91 -16.54
C ASP A 82 24.10 -14.54 -17.89
N GLY A 83 23.47 -15.71 -17.86
CA GLY A 83 23.03 -16.39 -19.07
C GLY A 83 24.13 -17.15 -19.79
N THR A 84 25.33 -17.28 -19.20
CA THR A 84 26.41 -18.14 -19.74
C THR A 84 26.26 -19.58 -19.24
N GLU A 85 26.46 -20.54 -20.14
CA GLU A 85 26.46 -21.96 -19.77
C GLU A 85 27.64 -22.23 -18.83
N THR A 86 27.35 -22.87 -17.69
CA THR A 86 28.42 -23.43 -16.88
C THR A 86 28.85 -24.72 -17.57
N ILE A 87 30.15 -24.81 -17.91
CA ILE A 87 30.76 -26.04 -18.42
C ILE A 87 30.46 -27.15 -17.40
N THR A 88 29.55 -28.06 -17.76
CA THR A 88 29.32 -29.28 -16.99
C THR A 88 30.58 -30.12 -17.07
N GLY A 89 31.02 -30.69 -15.95
CA GLY A 89 32.32 -31.36 -15.76
C GLY A 89 32.63 -32.60 -16.63
N THR A 90 31.97 -32.77 -17.77
CA THR A 90 32.30 -33.79 -18.78
C THR A 90 33.45 -33.38 -19.71
N ASP A 91 33.83 -32.09 -19.76
CA ASP A 91 34.89 -31.59 -20.64
C ASP A 91 36.28 -31.48 -19.98
N LEU A 92 36.42 -31.81 -18.69
CA LEU A 92 37.70 -31.82 -17.97
C LEU A 92 38.51 -33.12 -18.16
N ALA A 93 38.04 -34.05 -19.00
CA ALA A 93 38.68 -35.34 -19.21
C ALA A 93 39.83 -35.35 -20.24
N ASN A 94 40.19 -34.23 -20.86
CA ASN A 94 41.34 -34.17 -21.78
C ASN A 94 42.14 -32.87 -21.67
N GLY A 95 43.23 -32.92 -20.88
CA GLY A 95 44.51 -32.23 -21.11
C GLY A 95 44.58 -30.72 -20.89
N ASP A 96 45.12 -30.29 -19.74
CA ASP A 96 46.49 -29.73 -19.64
C ASP A 96 46.80 -29.38 -18.17
N MET A 97 47.83 -30.00 -17.62
CA MET A 97 48.30 -29.83 -16.25
C MET A 97 49.31 -28.68 -16.21
N GLY A 98 48.82 -27.46 -15.99
CA GLY A 98 49.64 -26.27 -15.73
C GLY A 98 49.72 -25.94 -14.23
N GLU A 99 50.80 -26.40 -13.60
CA GLU A 99 51.38 -25.97 -12.31
C GLU A 99 50.53 -26.07 -11.01
N VAL A 100 50.78 -27.17 -10.29
CA VAL A 100 50.66 -27.23 -8.83
C VAL A 100 51.97 -26.73 -8.22
N GLN A 101 51.95 -25.62 -7.46
CA GLN A 101 52.99 -25.31 -6.49
C GLN A 101 52.62 -25.89 -5.11
N PRO A 102 53.48 -26.72 -4.48
CA PRO A 102 53.18 -27.38 -3.23
C PRO A 102 53.72 -26.56 -2.04
N LEU A 103 52.92 -26.36 -1.00
CA LEU A 103 53.46 -26.15 0.34
C LEU A 103 52.88 -27.16 1.33
N ILE A 104 53.83 -28.00 1.74
CA ILE A 104 53.88 -28.98 2.81
C ILE A 104 53.72 -28.31 4.18
N ASN A 105 52.82 -28.85 5.01
CA ASN A 105 52.94 -29.19 6.44
C ASN A 105 51.52 -29.26 7.02
N GLY A 106 51.06 -30.32 7.65
CA GLY A 106 51.74 -31.13 8.67
C GLY A 106 50.92 -30.94 9.96
N ALA A 107 50.23 -32.00 10.37
CA ALA A 107 49.19 -32.03 11.41
C ALA A 107 49.65 -31.59 12.82
N ASP A 108 48.76 -30.87 13.53
CA ASP A 108 48.20 -31.03 14.90
C ASP A 108 49.12 -31.36 16.11
N PRO A 109 48.72 -31.18 17.41
CA PRO A 109 47.35 -30.96 17.91
C PRO A 109 47.18 -29.95 19.08
N ALA A 110 45.90 -29.68 19.38
CA ALA A 110 45.30 -29.51 20.71
C ALA A 110 45.88 -28.47 21.69
N SER A 111 45.06 -27.47 22.03
CA SER A 111 44.20 -27.54 23.22
C SER A 111 43.56 -26.18 23.49
N SER A 112 42.23 -26.10 23.50
CA SER A 112 41.55 -25.32 24.52
C SER A 112 40.11 -25.76 24.68
N GLU A 113 39.80 -26.10 25.92
CA GLU A 113 38.49 -26.38 26.47
C GLU A 113 37.60 -25.12 26.48
N ASN A 114 36.30 -25.41 26.59
CA ASN A 114 35.24 -24.65 27.23
C ASN A 114 34.70 -23.35 26.59
N ALA A 115 33.60 -23.55 25.85
CA ALA A 115 32.24 -23.12 26.22
C ALA A 115 32.16 -22.43 27.61
N GLN A 116 31.65 -21.22 27.78
CA GLN A 116 30.27 -20.73 27.64
C GLN A 116 30.34 -19.36 28.36
N THR A 117 29.66 -18.26 28.03
CA THR A 117 28.26 -18.04 27.71
C THR A 117 28.08 -16.52 27.55
N VAL A 118 27.28 -16.10 26.55
CA VAL A 118 26.35 -14.92 26.49
C VAL A 118 26.86 -13.52 26.92
N SER A 119 26.62 -12.40 26.22
CA SER A 119 25.71 -12.08 25.12
C SER A 119 26.04 -10.66 24.60
N SER A 120 25.75 -10.43 23.31
CA SER A 120 25.31 -9.19 22.65
C SER A 120 26.00 -7.85 22.97
N SER A 121 26.71 -7.29 21.97
CA SER A 121 26.28 -6.09 21.23
C SER A 121 27.41 -5.52 20.36
N GLN A 122 27.08 -5.23 19.09
CA GLN A 122 27.70 -4.24 18.20
C GLN A 122 29.21 -4.38 17.89
N LEU A 123 29.53 -4.68 16.63
CA LEU A 123 30.15 -3.73 15.69
C LEU A 123 30.42 -4.41 14.34
N SER A 124 29.72 -3.91 13.34
CA SER A 124 30.04 -3.77 11.92
C SER A 124 31.32 -4.44 11.38
N ALA A 125 31.14 -5.42 10.51
CA ALA A 125 32.12 -5.82 9.49
C ALA A 125 31.43 -5.83 8.11
N PRO A 126 32.13 -5.43 7.04
CA PRO A 126 31.53 -5.04 5.77
C PRO A 126 30.93 -6.26 5.07
N SER A 127 29.66 -6.16 4.69
CA SER A 127 29.01 -7.12 3.81
C SER A 127 29.62 -7.00 2.41
N THR A 128 30.77 -7.63 2.19
CA THR A 128 31.20 -8.06 0.86
C THR A 128 30.16 -9.06 0.39
N LEU A 129 29.27 -8.54 -0.46
CA LEU A 129 28.21 -9.24 -1.16
C LEU A 129 28.83 -10.42 -1.91
N HIS A 130 28.84 -11.61 -1.31
CA HIS A 130 28.96 -12.84 -2.06
C HIS A 130 27.74 -12.89 -2.97
N LYS A 131 27.88 -12.43 -4.21
CA LYS A 131 26.91 -12.69 -5.27
C LYS A 131 26.83 -14.20 -5.37
N SER A 132 25.87 -14.82 -4.67
CA SER A 132 25.63 -16.25 -4.82
C SER A 132 25.39 -16.45 -6.31
N SER A 133 26.27 -17.19 -6.99
CA SER A 133 26.03 -17.58 -8.36
C SER A 133 24.72 -18.35 -8.38
N SER A 134 23.63 -17.67 -8.71
CA SER A 134 22.29 -18.24 -8.72
C SER A 134 22.15 -18.92 -10.07
N TYR A 135 22.29 -20.24 -10.08
CA TYR A 135 22.12 -21.05 -11.27
C TYR A 135 20.63 -21.17 -11.59
N ARG A 136 20.27 -20.97 -12.87
CA ARG A 136 18.93 -21.21 -13.38
C ARG A 136 18.93 -22.44 -14.28
N LEU A 137 17.90 -23.27 -14.16
CA LEU A 137 17.72 -24.47 -14.98
C LEU A 137 16.87 -24.10 -16.20
N LEU A 138 17.44 -24.26 -17.40
CA LEU A 138 16.78 -23.92 -18.67
C LEU A 138 16.87 -25.10 -19.65
N SER A 139 15.95 -25.17 -20.61
CA SER A 139 16.11 -26.07 -21.76
C SER A 139 17.30 -25.62 -22.60
N LYS A 140 18.02 -26.59 -23.19
CA LYS A 140 19.13 -26.35 -24.15
C LYS A 140 18.73 -25.33 -25.22
N ALA A 141 17.55 -25.49 -25.82
CA ALA A 141 17.05 -24.59 -26.85
C ALA A 141 16.88 -23.14 -26.36
N ASN A 142 16.39 -22.96 -25.13
CA ASN A 142 16.21 -21.63 -24.55
C ASN A 142 17.55 -21.02 -24.15
N ALA A 143 18.48 -21.82 -23.61
CA ALA A 143 19.82 -21.36 -23.29
C ALA A 143 20.56 -20.87 -24.55
N GLU A 144 20.46 -21.61 -25.65
CA GLU A 144 21.03 -21.21 -26.95
C GLU A 144 20.38 -19.95 -27.52
N ALA A 145 19.04 -19.85 -27.50
CA ALA A 145 18.33 -18.67 -27.99
C ALA A 145 18.69 -17.39 -27.21
N LEU A 146 19.02 -17.51 -25.91
CA LEU A 146 19.44 -16.38 -25.08
C LEU A 146 20.91 -15.98 -25.28
N LYS A 147 21.72 -16.74 -26.03
CA LYS A 147 23.12 -16.37 -26.33
C LYS A 147 23.22 -15.13 -27.22
N SER A 148 22.29 -14.97 -28.16
CA SER A 148 22.26 -13.83 -29.09
C SER A 148 21.57 -12.58 -28.54
N VAL A 149 20.88 -12.71 -27.39
CA VAL A 149 20.12 -11.60 -26.78
C VAL A 149 21.04 -10.81 -25.87
N GLY A 150 21.06 -9.48 -26.05
CA GLY A 150 21.80 -8.56 -25.18
C GLY A 150 21.17 -8.49 -23.78
N GLY A 151 22.02 -8.52 -22.76
CA GLY A 151 21.62 -8.41 -21.35
C GLY A 151 22.68 -9.05 -20.45
N SER A 152 22.86 -8.48 -19.25
CA SER A 152 23.83 -8.95 -18.27
C SER A 152 23.32 -10.10 -17.42
N ASP A 153 22.00 -10.31 -17.37
CA ASP A 153 21.35 -11.45 -16.75
C ASP A 153 20.15 -11.96 -17.56
N ILE A 154 19.62 -13.13 -17.17
CA ILE A 154 18.47 -13.76 -17.84
C ILE A 154 17.22 -12.87 -17.80
N ASP A 155 17.05 -12.05 -16.75
CA ASP A 155 15.88 -11.21 -16.56
C ASP A 155 15.93 -9.98 -17.48
N GLU A 156 17.10 -9.36 -17.66
CA GLU A 156 17.36 -8.31 -18.64
C GLU A 156 17.17 -8.82 -20.07
N LYS A 157 17.68 -10.03 -20.39
CA LYS A 157 17.47 -10.66 -21.70
C LYS A 157 15.99 -10.95 -21.98
N LEU A 158 15.22 -11.36 -20.96
CA LEU A 158 13.78 -11.54 -21.10
C LEU A 158 13.08 -10.20 -21.32
N ALA A 159 13.49 -9.16 -20.59
CA ALA A 159 12.94 -7.82 -20.73
C ALA A 159 13.17 -7.24 -22.14
N THR A 160 14.35 -7.44 -22.73
CA THR A 160 14.64 -6.99 -24.10
C THR A 160 13.78 -7.72 -25.13
N LEU A 161 13.66 -9.05 -25.04
CA LEU A 161 12.77 -9.83 -25.92
C LEU A 161 11.30 -9.40 -25.81
N LEU A 162 10.82 -9.12 -24.60
CA LEU A 162 9.46 -8.64 -24.39
C LEU A 162 9.25 -7.23 -24.97
N ALA A 163 10.25 -6.35 -24.88
CA ALA A 163 10.20 -5.03 -25.47
C ALA A 163 10.20 -5.09 -27.01
N GLU A 164 11.06 -5.92 -27.62
CA GLU A 164 11.07 -6.15 -29.06
C GLU A 164 9.74 -6.73 -29.55
N ARG A 165 9.20 -7.72 -28.84
CA ARG A 165 7.87 -8.27 -29.12
C ARG A 165 6.77 -7.22 -29.06
N SER A 166 6.83 -6.29 -28.09
CA SER A 166 5.87 -5.17 -28.01
C SER A 166 5.96 -4.28 -29.23
N LYS A 167 7.18 -3.91 -29.63
CA LYS A 167 7.45 -3.06 -30.80
C LYS A 167 6.99 -3.71 -32.11
N ASP A 168 7.24 -4.99 -32.29
CA ASP A 168 6.79 -5.73 -33.47
C ASP A 168 5.26 -5.85 -33.51
N LYS A 169 4.62 -6.03 -32.35
CA LYS A 169 3.16 -6.04 -32.24
C LYS A 169 2.55 -4.69 -32.63
N GLU A 170 3.12 -3.58 -32.16
CA GLU A 170 2.73 -2.22 -32.55
C GLU A 170 2.93 -1.99 -34.06
N ARG A 171 4.04 -2.49 -34.63
CA ARG A 171 4.29 -2.42 -36.08
C ARG A 171 3.25 -3.23 -36.88
N ILE A 172 2.86 -4.40 -36.40
CA ILE A 172 1.81 -5.21 -37.04
C ILE A 172 0.46 -4.49 -36.95
N GLU A 173 0.15 -3.87 -35.83
CA GLU A 173 -1.10 -3.13 -35.64
C GLU A 173 -1.18 -1.92 -36.58
N THR A 174 -0.12 -1.11 -36.65
CA THR A 174 -0.03 0.01 -37.59
C THR A 174 -0.09 -0.44 -39.05
N LEU A 175 0.59 -1.52 -39.43
CA LEU A 175 0.50 -2.07 -40.79
C LEU A 175 -0.91 -2.59 -41.11
N LYS A 176 -1.59 -3.20 -40.15
CA LYS A 176 -2.99 -3.61 -40.31
C LYS A 176 -3.90 -2.41 -40.49
N GLN A 177 -3.69 -1.34 -39.72
CA GLN A 177 -4.42 -0.09 -39.85
C GLN A 177 -4.21 0.53 -41.24
N HIS A 178 -2.96 0.64 -41.72
CA HIS A 178 -2.66 1.11 -43.07
C HIS A 178 -3.31 0.24 -44.14
N LEU A 179 -3.34 -1.08 -43.96
CA LEU A 179 -3.99 -1.99 -44.90
C LEU A 179 -5.51 -1.83 -44.90
N THR A 180 -6.14 -1.57 -43.75
CA THR A 180 -7.57 -1.24 -43.69
C THR A 180 -7.86 0.11 -44.33
N GLU A 181 -7.05 1.13 -44.04
CA GLU A 181 -7.18 2.47 -44.63
C GLU A 181 -7.02 2.43 -46.15
N GLU A 182 -6.05 1.67 -46.68
CA GLU A 182 -5.88 1.50 -48.13
C GLU A 182 -7.04 0.73 -48.76
N ARG A 183 -7.60 -0.28 -48.09
CA ARG A 183 -8.80 -0.98 -48.57
C ARG A 183 -10.00 -0.04 -48.65
N GLU A 184 -10.22 0.77 -47.63
CA GLU A 184 -11.28 1.80 -47.62
C GLU A 184 -11.04 2.86 -48.69
N ARG A 185 -9.78 3.28 -48.88
CA ARG A 185 -9.40 4.23 -49.93
C ARG A 185 -9.68 3.66 -51.32
N VAL A 186 -9.33 2.40 -51.57
CA VAL A 186 -9.64 1.70 -52.82
C VAL A 186 -11.15 1.57 -53.02
N GLU A 187 -11.91 1.23 -51.97
CA GLU A 187 -13.37 1.16 -52.03
C GLU A 187 -13.99 2.53 -52.34
N MET A 188 -13.49 3.62 -51.73
CA MET A 188 -13.91 4.98 -52.03
C MET A 188 -13.58 5.38 -53.47
N VAL A 189 -12.37 5.06 -53.95
CA VAL A 189 -11.96 5.28 -55.35
C VAL A 189 -12.85 4.48 -56.29
N GLN A 190 -13.20 3.22 -55.97
CA GLN A 190 -14.14 2.42 -56.75
C GLN A 190 -15.55 3.00 -56.74
N LYS A 191 -16.05 3.53 -55.61
CA LYS A 191 -17.34 4.24 -55.54
C LYS A 191 -17.33 5.52 -56.38
N ILE A 192 -16.22 6.25 -56.39
CA ILE A 192 -16.06 7.44 -57.22
C ILE A 192 -15.93 7.06 -58.70
N ASP A 193 -15.18 6.02 -59.04
CA ASP A 193 -14.99 5.54 -60.42
C ASP A 193 -16.28 4.94 -60.99
N THR A 194 -17.04 4.18 -60.19
CA THR A 194 -18.39 3.73 -60.57
C THR A 194 -19.34 4.91 -60.74
N ARG A 195 -19.30 5.94 -59.87
CA ARG A 195 -20.09 7.17 -60.03
C ARG A 195 -19.67 8.00 -61.26
N ALA A 196 -18.37 8.09 -61.54
CA ALA A 196 -17.79 8.83 -62.66
C ALA A 196 -18.04 8.11 -64.01
N LYS A 197 -18.10 6.78 -64.00
CA LYS A 197 -18.48 5.93 -65.13
C LYS A 197 -19.99 5.78 -65.31
N GLY A 198 -20.80 6.55 -64.59
CA GLY A 198 -22.26 6.54 -64.72
C GLY A 198 -22.94 5.39 -63.99
N GLY A 199 -22.58 5.16 -62.72
CA GLY A 199 -23.34 4.31 -61.81
C GLY A 199 -24.80 4.73 -61.77
N ASP A 200 -25.70 3.75 -61.61
CA ASP A 200 -27.14 3.86 -61.85
C ASP A 200 -27.70 5.23 -61.42
N PRO A 201 -28.02 6.12 -62.37
CA PRO A 201 -28.34 7.52 -62.10
C PRO A 201 -29.56 7.66 -61.18
N GLU A 202 -30.45 6.67 -61.16
CA GLU A 202 -31.61 6.70 -60.27
C GLU A 202 -31.27 6.41 -58.81
N ASN A 203 -30.33 5.52 -58.51
CA ASN A 203 -29.91 5.28 -57.12
C ASN A 203 -29.25 6.53 -56.51
N LEU A 204 -28.46 7.25 -57.30
CA LEU A 204 -27.87 8.51 -56.85
C LEU A 204 -28.93 9.61 -56.66
N ARG A 205 -29.91 9.69 -57.57
CA ARG A 205 -31.02 10.63 -57.48
C ARG A 205 -31.88 10.36 -56.23
N GLN A 206 -32.17 9.10 -55.96
CA GLN A 206 -32.92 8.67 -54.78
C GLN A 206 -32.16 8.94 -53.48
N ALA A 207 -30.85 8.66 -53.42
CA ALA A 207 -30.03 8.97 -52.25
C ALA A 207 -29.96 10.47 -51.96
N VAL A 208 -29.80 11.29 -53.00
CA VAL A 208 -29.81 12.77 -52.88
C VAL A 208 -31.18 13.27 -52.41
N GLN A 209 -32.27 12.68 -52.92
CA GLN A 209 -33.62 13.03 -52.50
C GLN A 209 -33.92 12.63 -51.05
N ALA A 210 -33.49 11.44 -50.62
CA ALA A 210 -33.61 10.97 -49.24
C ALA A 210 -32.82 11.87 -48.27
N ALA A 211 -31.58 12.22 -48.62
CA ALA A 211 -30.77 13.15 -47.83
C ALA A 211 -31.43 14.55 -47.73
N ARG A 212 -32.06 15.03 -48.82
CA ARG A 212 -32.83 16.28 -48.80
C ARG A 212 -34.05 16.20 -47.88
N SER A 213 -34.81 15.10 -47.92
CA SER A 213 -35.95 14.88 -47.01
C SER A 213 -35.50 14.88 -45.56
N GLN A 214 -34.44 14.14 -45.24
CA GLN A 214 -33.90 14.06 -43.89
C GLN A 214 -33.40 15.42 -43.39
N ALA A 215 -32.75 16.21 -44.24
CA ALA A 215 -32.32 17.56 -43.91
C ALA A 215 -33.51 18.49 -43.60
N GLN A 216 -34.63 18.35 -44.32
CA GLN A 216 -35.86 19.10 -44.06
C GLN A 216 -36.49 18.70 -42.72
N ASP A 217 -36.52 17.41 -42.38
CA ASP A 217 -37.04 16.94 -41.10
C ASP A 217 -36.22 17.46 -39.91
N TYR A 218 -34.88 17.43 -40.01
CA TYR A 218 -34.02 18.02 -38.97
C TYR A 218 -34.20 19.53 -38.87
N LYS A 219 -34.34 20.23 -40.00
CA LYS A 219 -34.63 21.68 -39.99
C LYS A 219 -35.95 21.97 -39.28
N PHE A 220 -37.00 21.20 -39.56
CA PHE A 220 -38.31 21.37 -38.92
C PHE A 220 -38.26 21.10 -37.41
N ARG A 221 -37.59 20.00 -36.99
CA ARG A 221 -37.41 19.68 -35.57
C ARG A 221 -36.61 20.75 -34.83
N LEU A 222 -35.57 21.28 -35.46
CA LEU A 222 -34.78 22.38 -34.92
C LEU A 222 -35.64 23.64 -34.74
N GLU A 223 -36.47 23.98 -35.73
CA GLU A 223 -37.35 25.14 -35.68
C GLU A 223 -38.43 24.99 -34.60
N GLN A 224 -39.00 23.79 -34.44
CA GLN A 224 -39.93 23.48 -33.34
C GLN A 224 -39.26 23.59 -31.96
N ALA A 225 -38.03 23.10 -31.82
CA ALA A 225 -37.26 23.23 -30.57
C ALA A 225 -36.95 24.69 -30.26
N ASN A 226 -36.56 25.48 -31.26
CA ASN A 226 -36.30 26.91 -31.11
C ASN A 226 -37.57 27.68 -30.68
N GLN A 227 -38.73 27.39 -31.28
CA GLN A 227 -40.00 28.01 -30.84
C GLN A 227 -40.33 27.69 -29.39
N LYS A 228 -40.09 26.44 -28.95
CA LYS A 228 -40.30 26.04 -27.56
C LYS A 228 -39.34 26.76 -26.60
N ILE A 229 -38.07 26.93 -26.99
CA ILE A 229 -37.08 27.70 -26.22
C ILE A 229 -37.57 29.14 -26.04
N THR A 230 -37.96 29.81 -27.12
CA THR A 230 -38.48 31.18 -27.05
C THR A 230 -39.72 31.30 -26.14
N GLY A 231 -40.61 30.31 -26.17
CA GLY A 231 -41.75 30.25 -25.25
C GLY A 231 -41.33 30.16 -23.79
N LEU A 232 -40.41 29.25 -23.47
CA LEU A 232 -39.88 29.07 -22.10
C LEU A 232 -39.12 30.31 -21.61
N GLU A 233 -38.34 30.95 -22.49
CA GLU A 233 -37.65 32.21 -22.17
C GLU A 233 -38.64 33.32 -21.80
N GLY A 234 -39.76 33.44 -22.52
CA GLY A 234 -40.83 34.38 -22.18
C GLY A 234 -41.47 34.10 -20.82
N ASP A 235 -41.71 32.82 -20.50
CA ASP A 235 -42.21 32.42 -19.19
C ASP A 235 -41.23 32.74 -18.06
N ILE A 236 -39.93 32.50 -18.26
CA ILE A 236 -38.88 32.87 -17.31
C ILE A 236 -38.93 34.37 -17.02
N ILE A 237 -38.93 35.22 -18.04
CA ILE A 237 -38.98 36.68 -17.87
C ILE A 237 -40.22 37.11 -17.07
N ARG A 238 -41.38 36.52 -17.37
CA ARG A 238 -42.63 36.82 -16.65
C ARG A 238 -42.56 36.40 -15.19
N LEU A 239 -42.06 35.19 -14.91
CA LEU A 239 -41.91 34.65 -13.56
C LEU A 239 -40.88 35.45 -12.75
N GLU A 240 -39.74 35.80 -13.33
CA GLU A 240 -38.76 36.70 -12.72
C GLU A 240 -39.37 38.07 -12.37
N GLY A 241 -40.20 38.61 -13.27
CA GLY A 241 -40.95 39.83 -13.00
C GLY A 241 -41.95 39.69 -11.84
N GLN A 242 -42.63 38.54 -11.72
CA GLN A 242 -43.50 38.24 -10.58
C GLN A 242 -42.72 38.16 -9.26
N VAL A 243 -41.59 37.45 -9.26
CA VAL A 243 -40.72 37.33 -8.08
C VAL A 243 -40.23 38.69 -7.60
N LYS A 244 -39.79 39.57 -8.52
CA LYS A 244 -39.40 40.94 -8.17
C LYS A 244 -40.54 41.71 -7.51
N ARG A 245 -41.76 41.63 -8.05
CA ARG A 245 -42.93 42.31 -7.45
C ARG A 245 -43.28 41.76 -6.08
N PHE A 246 -43.32 40.44 -5.91
CA PHE A 246 -43.61 39.82 -4.62
C PHE A 246 -42.55 40.15 -3.58
N LYS A 247 -41.28 40.20 -3.98
CA LYS A 247 -40.20 40.65 -3.10
C LYS A 247 -40.42 42.07 -2.61
N THR A 248 -40.71 43.03 -3.50
CA THR A 248 -41.01 44.41 -3.10
C THR A 248 -42.25 44.51 -2.22
N ILE A 249 -43.30 43.73 -2.49
CA ILE A 249 -44.50 43.69 -1.62
C ILE A 249 -44.14 43.18 -0.22
N ALA A 250 -43.33 42.12 -0.12
CA ALA A 250 -42.90 41.57 1.16
C ALA A 250 -42.03 42.56 1.95
N GLU A 251 -41.06 43.22 1.30
CA GLU A 251 -40.22 44.27 1.90
C GLU A 251 -41.07 45.45 2.42
N ASN A 252 -42.06 45.88 1.63
CA ASN A 252 -42.98 46.95 2.06
C ASN A 252 -43.86 46.51 3.24
N ALA A 253 -44.34 45.26 3.26
CA ALA A 253 -45.12 44.74 4.37
C ALA A 253 -44.30 44.64 5.67
N GLU A 254 -43.03 44.21 5.58
CA GLU A 254 -42.10 44.15 6.70
C GLU A 254 -41.84 45.54 7.29
N THR A 255 -41.58 46.53 6.44
CA THR A 255 -41.38 47.92 6.90
C THR A 255 -42.63 48.50 7.56
N GLN A 256 -43.83 48.21 7.04
CA GLN A 256 -45.09 48.62 7.68
C GLN A 256 -45.31 47.94 9.03
N GLU A 257 -45.01 46.64 9.13
CA GLU A 257 -45.11 45.90 10.39
C GLU A 257 -44.19 46.51 11.46
N ASP A 258 -42.97 46.87 11.09
CA ASP A 258 -42.02 47.50 12.00
C ASP A 258 -42.45 48.90 12.46
N GLN A 259 -43.06 49.70 11.58
CA GLN A 259 -43.65 50.98 11.96
C GLN A 259 -44.78 50.80 12.97
N LEU A 260 -45.72 49.88 12.71
CA LEU A 260 -46.82 49.59 13.63
C LEU A 260 -46.32 49.05 14.98
N LYS A 261 -45.26 48.23 14.99
CA LYS A 261 -44.61 47.79 16.24
C LYS A 261 -44.02 48.97 17.03
N GLN A 262 -43.40 49.93 16.35
CA GLN A 262 -42.85 51.14 16.98
C GLN A 262 -43.97 52.02 17.56
N GLU A 263 -45.01 52.29 16.79
CA GLU A 263 -46.18 53.06 17.23
C GLU A 263 -46.88 52.41 18.43
N ARG A 264 -47.10 51.09 18.37
CA ARG A 264 -47.65 50.33 19.51
C ARG A 264 -46.80 50.52 20.76
N ARG A 265 -45.47 50.43 20.67
CA ARG A 265 -44.56 50.66 21.82
C ARG A 265 -44.62 52.11 22.32
N LYS A 266 -44.85 53.09 21.44
CA LYS A 266 -44.99 54.50 21.78
C LYS A 266 -46.30 54.75 22.52
N LEU A 267 -47.43 54.35 21.95
CA LEU A 267 -48.75 54.46 22.57
C LEU A 267 -48.82 53.73 23.92
N GLN A 268 -48.18 52.56 24.04
CA GLN A 268 -48.08 51.86 25.32
C GLN A 268 -47.30 52.65 26.39
N ARG A 269 -46.28 53.43 26.01
CA ARG A 269 -45.56 54.30 26.94
C ARG A 269 -46.42 55.49 27.35
N GLU A 270 -47.05 56.16 26.38
CA GLU A 270 -47.97 57.27 26.63
C GLU A 270 -49.15 56.86 27.51
N LEU A 271 -49.71 55.66 27.30
CA LEU A 271 -50.76 55.10 28.14
C LEU A 271 -50.31 54.94 29.59
N ARG A 272 -49.10 54.42 29.83
CA ARG A 272 -48.56 54.28 31.20
C ARG A 272 -48.34 55.64 31.86
N GLU A 273 -47.83 56.61 31.11
CA GLU A 273 -47.63 57.98 31.60
C GLU A 273 -48.97 58.64 31.96
N ALA A 274 -49.99 58.54 31.09
CA ALA A 274 -51.33 59.04 31.36
C ALA A 274 -52.00 58.34 32.56
N LEU A 275 -51.76 57.04 32.75
CA LEU A 275 -52.23 56.34 33.95
C LEU A 275 -51.54 56.85 35.21
N SER A 276 -50.22 57.10 35.17
CA SER A 276 -49.48 57.69 36.28
C SER A 276 -50.03 59.07 36.65
N THR A 277 -50.29 59.94 35.66
CA THR A 277 -50.84 61.27 35.93
C THR A 277 -52.26 61.22 36.50
N ILE A 278 -53.08 60.27 36.05
CA ILE A 278 -54.41 60.03 36.63
C ILE A 278 -54.28 59.63 38.10
N ASP A 279 -53.35 58.74 38.45
CA ASP A 279 -53.17 58.29 39.83
C ASP A 279 -52.62 59.41 40.73
N ASP A 280 -51.70 60.23 40.22
CA ASP A 280 -51.21 61.44 40.89
C ASP A 280 -52.37 62.41 41.18
N LEU A 281 -53.17 62.75 40.16
CA LEU A 281 -54.33 63.64 40.30
C LEU A 281 -55.41 63.07 41.22
N LYS A 282 -55.66 61.75 41.19
CA LYS A 282 -56.58 61.11 42.15
C LYS A 282 -56.09 61.27 43.58
N SER A 283 -54.78 61.12 43.82
CA SER A 283 -54.19 61.28 45.15
C SER A 283 -54.26 62.74 45.65
N GLU A 284 -54.03 63.70 44.76
CA GLU A 284 -54.17 65.13 45.05
C GLU A 284 -55.63 65.48 45.35
N ASN A 285 -56.56 65.04 44.48
CA ASN A 285 -57.99 65.28 44.64
C ASN A 285 -58.49 64.69 45.97
N PHE A 286 -58.09 63.47 46.31
CA PHE A 286 -58.39 62.86 47.60
C PHE A 286 -57.85 63.68 48.79
N THR A 287 -56.66 64.26 48.66
CA THR A 287 -56.07 65.13 49.68
C THR A 287 -56.83 66.45 49.80
N LEU A 288 -57.20 67.08 48.69
CA LEU A 288 -58.01 68.29 48.64
C LEU A 288 -59.41 68.06 49.23
N GLN A 289 -60.05 66.94 48.88
CA GLN A 289 -61.34 66.54 49.43
C GLN A 289 -61.27 66.45 50.96
N ARG A 290 -60.23 65.81 51.51
CA ARG A 290 -59.98 65.76 52.96
C ARG A 290 -59.81 67.16 53.59
N LYS A 291 -59.17 68.11 52.90
CA LYS A 291 -59.02 69.50 53.38
C LYS A 291 -60.37 70.22 53.38
N ILE A 292 -61.16 70.07 52.33
CA ILE A 292 -62.52 70.62 52.23
C ILE A 292 -63.37 70.07 53.37
N ASP A 293 -63.40 68.75 53.55
CA ASP A 293 -64.20 68.12 54.60
C ASP A 293 -63.82 68.64 56.01
N LYS A 294 -62.54 68.94 56.25
CA LYS A 294 -62.09 69.58 57.50
C LYS A 294 -62.61 71.00 57.65
N LEU A 295 -62.47 71.84 56.62
CA LEU A 295 -62.96 73.22 56.61
C LEU A 295 -64.48 73.30 56.74
N SER A 296 -65.21 72.41 56.04
CA SER A 296 -66.66 72.27 56.14
C SER A 296 -67.12 71.82 57.53
N ARG A 297 -66.28 71.09 58.27
CA ARG A 297 -66.55 70.71 59.68
C ARG A 297 -66.12 71.77 60.68
N SER A 298 -65.20 72.68 60.33
CA SER A 298 -64.70 73.75 61.20
C SER A 298 -65.38 75.11 60.98
N GLY A 299 -66.31 75.24 60.03
CA GLY A 299 -67.14 76.44 59.85
C GLY A 299 -68.29 76.48 60.87
N PRO A 300 -68.62 77.66 61.45
CA PRO A 300 -69.72 77.78 62.42
C PRO A 300 -71.05 77.47 61.72
N GLY A 301 -71.87 76.67 62.41
CA GLY A 301 -73.01 75.92 61.88
C GLY A 301 -73.98 76.63 60.93
N LEU A 302 -74.46 75.87 59.93
CA LEU A 302 -75.83 75.89 59.41
C LEU A 302 -76.12 74.59 58.62
N PRO A 303 -77.39 74.15 58.52
CA PRO A 303 -77.77 72.78 58.26
C PRO A 303 -78.01 72.48 56.77
N THR A 304 -77.68 71.24 56.41
CA THR A 304 -78.38 70.31 55.50
C THR A 304 -79.05 70.86 54.23
N GLY A 305 -78.58 70.36 53.08
CA GLY A 305 -79.46 69.96 51.98
C GLY A 305 -79.10 70.52 50.61
N SER A 306 -78.57 69.68 49.73
CA SER A 306 -79.13 69.45 48.39
C SER A 306 -78.27 68.49 47.56
N ASN A 307 -78.90 67.36 47.23
CA ASN A 307 -78.77 66.54 46.04
C ASN A 307 -77.43 66.49 45.29
N VAL A 308 -76.75 65.38 45.55
CA VAL A 308 -76.05 64.53 44.59
C VAL A 308 -76.62 64.64 43.16
N ARG A 309 -75.78 65.03 42.20
CA ARG A 309 -75.96 64.65 40.80
C ARG A 309 -74.65 64.10 40.25
N SER A 310 -74.50 62.79 40.37
CA SER A 310 -73.44 62.01 39.75
C SER A 310 -73.58 62.07 38.22
N TYR A 311 -72.71 62.83 37.55
CA TYR A 311 -72.52 62.73 36.11
C TYR A 311 -71.53 61.60 35.82
N ARG A 312 -72.09 60.41 35.53
CA ARG A 312 -71.37 59.25 35.01
C ARG A 312 -71.11 59.49 33.52
N GLY A 313 -69.94 60.03 33.19
CA GLY A 313 -69.49 60.21 31.80
C GLY A 313 -69.15 58.87 31.17
N SER A 314 -70.06 58.38 30.33
CA SER A 314 -69.83 57.31 29.36
C SER A 314 -68.96 57.82 28.21
N SER A 315 -67.76 57.27 28.05
CA SER A 315 -67.00 57.39 26.80
C SER A 315 -66.62 55.97 26.35
N GLN A 316 -67.48 55.40 25.49
CA GLN A 316 -67.15 54.23 24.70
C GLN A 316 -66.18 54.68 23.61
N ALA A 317 -64.95 54.19 23.68
CA ALA A 317 -64.06 54.13 22.55
C ALA A 317 -64.58 53.09 21.55
N ARG A 318 -64.61 53.44 20.27
CA ARG A 318 -64.70 52.52 19.14
C ARG A 318 -63.52 52.79 18.22
#